data_AF-A0A1J3JGK1-F1
#
_entry.id   AF-A0A1J3JGK1-F1
#
_cell.length_a   1.000
_cell.length_b   1.000
_cell.length_c   1.000
_cell.angle_alpha   90.00
_cell.angle_beta   90.00
_cell.angle_gamma   90.00
#
_symmetry.space_group_name_H-M   'P 1'
#
loop_
_entity.id
_entity.type
_entity.pdbx_description
1 polymer ?
#
loop_
_entity_poly.entity_id
_entity_poly.type
_entity_poly.pdbx_seq_one_letter_code
_entity_poly.pdbx_strand_id
1 'polypeptide(L)'
;MKQENKSGPVSTQAASERDIDATTDVFVDEALLNDEARQPLSRRVSIPSSRINPYRMVIMLRLVILCLFLHYRITNPVPNAFALWLVSVICEIWFAMSWILDQFPKWFPVNRETYLDRLSLRYDREGEPSQLSAVDIFVSTVDPLKEPPLVTANTVLSIMAVDYPVDKVSCYVSDDGAAMLSFESLAETSEFTRKWVPFCKKYNIEPRAPEWYFALKIDYLKDKVHPSFVKDRRAMKREYEEFKIRINALVSKAQKVPEEGWVMQDGTPWPGNNTRDPGMIQVFLGQNGGLDAEGNELSRLVYVSREKRPGFQHHKKAGAMNALVRVSAVLTNGPFLSNLDCDHYINNSKALREAMCFLMDPNLGKQVCYVQFPQRFDGIDRNDRYANRNTVFFDINLRGLDGIQGPVYVGTGCVFNRTALYGYEPPVKPKHKNASVLSRLCGGSRKKDSKSKKDSDQKKSGKHSDIQP
;
A
#
# COMPACT_ATOMS: atom_id res chain seq x y z
N MET A 1 67.26 2.62 50.92
CA MET A 1 68.24 3.67 51.27
C MET A 1 67.50 5.01 51.11
N LYS A 2 67.41 5.77 52.21
CA LYS A 2 66.65 7.03 52.33
C LYS A 2 67.28 8.18 51.54
N GLN A 3 66.43 9.10 51.08
CA GLN A 3 66.53 10.58 51.18
C GLN A 3 65.56 11.19 50.14
N GLU A 4 64.86 12.30 50.34
CA GLU A 4 64.37 13.07 51.49
C GLU A 4 63.45 14.15 50.89
N ASN A 5 62.39 14.53 51.61
CA ASN A 5 61.39 15.54 51.26
C ASN A 5 61.94 16.97 51.13
N LYS A 6 61.24 17.83 50.38
CA LYS A 6 60.91 19.21 50.80
C LYS A 6 59.56 19.66 50.23
N SER A 7 58.81 20.37 51.06
CA SER A 7 57.37 20.62 51.03
C SER A 7 57.00 22.08 50.81
N GLY A 8 55.83 22.31 50.19
CA GLY A 8 54.87 23.38 50.51
C GLY A 8 54.53 24.38 49.37
N PRO A 9 53.37 25.07 49.38
CA PRO A 9 52.16 24.89 50.20
C PRO A 9 50.86 24.67 49.37
N VAL A 10 49.85 24.14 50.06
CA VAL A 10 48.47 23.96 49.59
C VAL A 10 47.74 25.31 49.63
N SER A 11 47.07 25.67 48.53
CA SER A 11 46.09 26.77 48.45
C SER A 11 44.82 26.25 47.80
N THR A 12 43.75 26.33 48.56
CA THR A 12 42.35 26.06 48.23
C THR A 12 41.84 27.03 47.17
N GLN A 13 41.34 26.52 46.04
CA GLN A 13 40.41 27.26 45.19
C GLN A 13 39.20 26.40 44.85
N ALA A 14 38.05 27.04 45.02
CA ALA A 14 36.71 26.49 45.02
C ALA A 14 36.34 25.81 43.70
N ALA A 15 35.65 24.68 43.81
CA ALA A 15 34.89 24.10 42.72
C ALA A 15 33.77 25.08 42.34
N SER A 16 33.89 25.68 41.16
CA SER A 16 32.73 26.23 40.47
C SER A 16 31.96 25.04 39.88
N GLU A 17 30.90 24.61 40.54
CA GLU A 17 29.84 23.82 39.92
C GLU A 17 29.39 24.58 38.66
N ARG A 18 29.74 24.04 37.50
CA ARG A 18 29.03 24.34 36.26
C ARG A 18 27.82 23.43 36.28
N ASP A 19 26.67 23.99 36.66
CA ASP A 19 25.38 23.42 36.30
C ASP A 19 25.35 23.30 34.78
N ILE A 20 25.60 22.08 34.29
CA ILE A 20 25.36 21.73 32.89
C ILE A 20 23.85 21.70 32.75
N ASP A 21 23.39 22.73 32.07
CA ASP A 21 22.01 23.11 31.88
C ASP A 21 21.23 22.00 31.14
N ALA A 22 20.67 21.06 31.90
CA ALA A 22 19.80 20.00 31.38
C ALA A 22 18.59 20.56 30.60
N THR A 23 18.20 21.80 30.88
CA THR A 23 17.20 22.54 30.09
C THR A 23 17.72 22.88 28.70
N THR A 24 18.96 23.34 28.54
CA THR A 24 19.55 23.64 27.23
C THR A 24 19.73 22.38 26.39
N ASP A 25 20.13 21.25 26.98
CA ASP A 25 20.23 19.97 26.24
C ASP A 25 18.86 19.48 25.76
N VAL A 26 17.80 19.60 26.58
CA VAL A 26 16.42 19.28 26.16
C VAL A 26 15.94 20.21 25.05
N PHE A 27 16.22 21.51 25.11
CA PHE A 27 15.84 22.45 24.05
C PHE A 27 16.61 22.22 22.73
N VAL A 28 17.87 21.80 22.81
CA VAL A 28 18.68 21.45 21.64
C VAL A 28 18.20 20.15 21.02
N ASP A 29 17.92 19.12 21.82
CA ASP A 29 17.35 17.85 21.34
C ASP A 29 15.96 18.05 20.73
N GLU A 30 15.09 18.86 21.34
CA GLU A 30 13.77 19.16 20.80
C GLU A 30 13.85 19.98 19.50
N ALA A 31 14.82 20.91 19.41
CA ALA A 31 15.07 21.67 18.17
C ALA A 31 15.60 20.76 17.06
N LEU A 32 16.53 19.85 17.36
CA LEU A 32 17.09 18.88 16.41
C LEU A 32 16.02 17.88 15.95
N LEU A 33 15.21 17.35 16.87
CA LEU A 33 14.07 16.48 16.56
C LEU A 33 13.04 17.19 15.69
N ASN A 34 12.79 18.47 15.93
CA ASN A 34 11.90 19.28 15.10
C ASN A 34 12.46 19.54 13.70
N ASP A 35 13.78 19.65 13.54
CA ASP A 35 14.42 19.80 12.24
C ASP A 35 14.50 18.48 11.46
N GLU A 36 14.77 17.35 12.12
CA GLU A 36 14.66 16.02 11.51
C GLU A 36 13.22 15.69 11.09
N ALA A 37 12.25 16.05 11.95
CA ALA A 37 10.84 15.93 11.66
C ALA A 37 10.37 16.90 10.57
N ARG A 38 11.19 17.81 10.00
CA ARG A 38 10.85 18.61 8.81
C ARG A 38 11.43 18.05 7.51
N GLN A 39 12.30 17.04 7.59
CA GLN A 39 12.93 16.43 6.44
C GLN A 39 11.93 15.68 5.54
N PRO A 40 12.23 15.48 4.24
CA PRO A 40 11.36 14.72 3.35
C PRO A 40 11.25 13.26 3.82
N LEU A 41 10.03 12.71 3.74
CA LEU A 41 9.72 11.34 4.17
C LEU A 41 10.10 10.30 3.12
N SER A 42 10.29 10.74 1.88
CA SER A 42 10.76 9.93 0.78
C SER A 42 11.72 10.70 -0.12
N ARG A 43 12.59 9.98 -0.83
CA ARG A 43 13.54 10.57 -1.79
C ARG A 43 13.50 9.85 -3.12
N ARG A 44 13.55 10.63 -4.20
CA ARG A 44 13.81 10.14 -5.56
C ARG A 44 15.32 9.92 -5.74
N VAL A 45 15.71 8.69 -6.02
CA VAL A 45 17.10 8.30 -6.29
C VAL A 45 17.27 8.06 -7.79
N SER A 46 18.09 8.89 -8.41
CA SER A 46 18.44 8.72 -9.82
C SER A 46 19.38 7.53 -10.00
N ILE A 47 19.24 6.83 -11.14
CA ILE A 47 20.19 5.78 -11.51
C ILE A 47 21.55 6.43 -11.83
N PRO A 48 22.69 5.86 -11.38
CA PRO A 48 24.01 6.37 -11.70
C PRO A 48 24.22 6.59 -13.19
N SER A 49 24.75 7.76 -13.57
CA SER A 49 25.00 8.17 -14.96
C SER A 49 25.84 7.15 -15.74
N SER A 50 26.76 6.48 -15.05
CA SER A 50 27.62 5.43 -15.62
C SER A 50 26.85 4.21 -16.14
N ARG A 51 25.64 3.93 -15.64
CA ARG A 51 24.81 2.80 -16.10
C ARG A 51 23.74 3.24 -17.10
N ILE A 52 23.12 4.40 -16.88
CA ILE A 52 21.99 4.86 -17.71
C ILE A 52 22.45 5.46 -19.05
N ASN A 53 23.59 6.15 -19.10
CA ASN A 53 24.05 6.78 -20.34
C ASN A 53 24.45 5.74 -21.42
N PRO A 54 25.20 4.67 -21.11
CA PRO A 54 25.46 3.60 -22.09
C PRO A 54 24.18 2.96 -22.62
N TYR A 55 23.20 2.71 -21.75
CA TYR A 55 21.89 2.18 -22.14
C TYR A 55 21.19 3.09 -23.16
N ARG A 56 21.12 4.40 -22.89
CA ARG A 56 20.53 5.38 -23.81
C ARG A 56 21.26 5.45 -25.15
N MET A 57 22.60 5.40 -25.14
CA MET A 57 23.39 5.40 -26.37
C MET A 57 23.10 4.18 -27.24
N VAL A 58 23.05 2.98 -26.64
CA VAL A 58 22.76 1.73 -27.37
C VAL A 58 21.35 1.75 -27.97
N ILE A 59 20.36 2.28 -27.27
CA ILE A 59 18.98 2.39 -27.79
C ILE A 59 18.90 3.35 -28.97
N MET A 60 19.58 4.49 -28.88
CA MET A 60 19.64 5.45 -30.00
C MET A 60 20.35 4.85 -31.21
N LEU A 61 21.46 4.14 -31.01
CA LEU A 61 22.14 3.42 -32.08
C LEU A 61 21.21 2.37 -32.72
N ARG A 62 20.50 1.59 -31.90
CA ARG A 62 19.53 0.60 -32.38
C ARG A 62 18.40 1.24 -33.18
N LEU A 63 17.91 2.41 -32.76
CA LEU A 63 16.89 3.17 -33.48
C LEU A 63 17.40 3.59 -34.86
N VAL A 64 18.63 4.11 -34.96
CA VAL A 64 19.24 4.48 -36.24
C VAL A 64 19.36 3.26 -37.17
N ILE A 65 19.87 2.14 -36.66
CA ILE A 65 19.98 0.89 -37.44
C ILE A 65 18.60 0.42 -37.92
N LEU A 66 17.59 0.48 -37.05
CA LEU A 66 16.22 0.08 -37.39
C LEU A 66 15.62 0.97 -38.48
N CYS A 67 15.83 2.29 -38.41
CA CYS A 67 15.38 3.23 -39.45
C CYS A 67 16.06 2.95 -40.80
N LEU A 68 17.37 2.71 -40.82
CA LEU A 68 18.10 2.34 -42.04
C LEU A 68 17.62 1.00 -42.61
N PHE A 69 17.41 0.01 -41.74
CA PHE A 69 16.88 -1.30 -42.12
C PHE A 69 15.51 -1.20 -42.78
N LEU A 70 14.55 -0.52 -42.15
CA LEU A 70 13.20 -0.35 -42.69
C LEU A 70 13.20 0.46 -43.98
N HIS A 71 14.01 1.52 -44.06
CA HIS A 71 14.15 2.30 -45.28
C HIS A 71 14.66 1.44 -46.45
N TYR A 72 15.71 0.65 -46.22
CA TYR A 72 16.23 -0.29 -47.21
C TYR A 72 15.16 -1.31 -47.62
N ARG A 73 14.42 -1.86 -46.65
CA ARG A 73 13.40 -2.88 -46.89
C ARG A 73 12.25 -2.36 -47.76
N ILE A 74 11.81 -1.12 -47.53
CA ILE A 74 10.74 -0.46 -48.28
C ILE A 74 11.20 -0.11 -49.71
N THR A 75 12.45 0.33 -49.86
CA THR A 75 13.00 0.76 -51.16
C THR A 75 13.42 -0.40 -52.07
N ASN A 76 13.59 -1.61 -51.52
CA ASN A 76 13.99 -2.81 -52.27
C ASN A 76 12.90 -3.90 -52.20
N PRO A 77 11.79 -3.74 -52.95
CA PRO A 77 10.72 -4.74 -53.01
C PRO A 77 11.15 -6.01 -53.74
N VAL A 78 10.48 -7.13 -53.44
CA VAL A 78 10.67 -8.41 -54.15
C VAL A 78 9.53 -8.60 -55.16
N PRO A 79 9.75 -8.33 -56.46
CA PRO A 79 8.67 -8.31 -57.45
C PRO A 79 8.04 -9.69 -57.65
N ASN A 80 8.85 -10.74 -57.57
CA ASN A 80 8.42 -12.13 -57.79
C ASN A 80 7.49 -12.67 -56.70
N ALA A 81 7.41 -12.01 -55.54
CA ALA A 81 6.60 -12.44 -54.40
C ALA A 81 6.05 -11.23 -53.63
N PHE A 82 5.45 -10.28 -54.36
CA PHE A 82 5.05 -8.98 -53.81
C PHE A 82 4.11 -9.08 -52.60
N ALA A 83 3.13 -9.99 -52.62
CA ALA A 83 2.20 -10.18 -51.51
C ALA A 83 2.90 -10.64 -50.22
N LEU A 84 3.83 -11.60 -50.32
CA LEU A 84 4.61 -12.08 -49.18
C LEU A 84 5.55 -10.98 -48.64
N TRP A 85 6.18 -10.23 -49.55
CA TRP A 85 7.01 -9.08 -49.18
C TRP A 85 6.19 -8.02 -48.44
N LEU A 86 5.02 -7.65 -48.97
CA LEU A 86 4.16 -6.62 -48.39
C LEU A 86 3.72 -7.00 -46.97
N VAL A 87 3.28 -8.24 -46.75
CA VAL A 87 2.90 -8.74 -45.42
C VAL A 87 4.10 -8.70 -44.47
N SER A 88 5.27 -9.17 -44.91
CA SER A 88 6.51 -9.12 -44.11
C SER A 88 6.86 -7.69 -43.69
N VAL A 89 6.82 -6.73 -44.61
CA VAL A 89 7.15 -5.31 -44.31
C VAL A 89 6.15 -4.70 -43.35
N ILE A 90 4.84 -4.97 -43.51
CA ILE A 90 3.81 -4.47 -42.58
C ILE A 90 4.06 -5.02 -41.17
N CYS A 91 4.35 -6.32 -41.04
CA CYS A 91 4.66 -6.92 -39.74
C CYS A 91 5.93 -6.30 -39.12
N GLU A 92 6.99 -6.11 -39.91
CA GLU A 92 8.25 -5.49 -39.45
C GLU A 92 8.04 -4.05 -38.97
N ILE A 93 7.26 -3.23 -39.71
CA ILE A 93 6.92 -1.87 -39.30
C ILE A 93 6.10 -1.88 -38.00
N TRP A 94 5.15 -2.82 -37.87
CA TRP A 94 4.35 -2.96 -36.66
C TRP A 94 5.22 -3.30 -35.45
N PHE A 95 6.15 -4.26 -35.58
CA PHE A 95 7.09 -4.60 -34.52
C PHE A 95 8.03 -3.44 -34.18
N ALA A 96 8.51 -2.70 -35.18
CA ALA A 96 9.34 -1.53 -34.96
C ALA A 96 8.60 -0.45 -34.16
N MET A 97 7.36 -0.13 -34.55
CA MET A 97 6.52 0.82 -33.82
C MET A 97 6.23 0.36 -32.40
N SER A 98 5.88 -0.92 -32.21
CA SER A 98 5.66 -1.51 -30.90
C SER A 98 6.91 -1.42 -30.01
N TRP A 99 8.09 -1.72 -30.56
CA TRP A 99 9.36 -1.60 -29.84
C TRP A 99 9.67 -0.15 -29.44
N ILE A 100 9.51 0.81 -30.36
CA ILE A 100 9.75 2.23 -30.06
C ILE A 100 8.85 2.70 -28.91
N LEU A 101 7.55 2.40 -28.98
CA LEU A 101 6.59 2.77 -27.94
C LEU A 101 6.89 2.10 -26.59
N ASP A 102 7.35 0.85 -26.60
CA ASP A 102 7.77 0.13 -25.38
C ASP A 102 9.05 0.71 -24.75
N GLN A 103 9.98 1.23 -25.55
CA GLN A 103 11.24 1.79 -25.05
C GLN A 103 11.09 3.19 -24.43
N PHE A 104 10.18 4.03 -24.91
CA PHE A 104 10.04 5.41 -24.44
C PHE A 104 9.82 5.55 -22.92
N PRO A 105 8.92 4.79 -22.28
CA PRO A 105 8.76 4.83 -20.82
C PRO A 105 10.04 4.47 -20.06
N LYS A 106 10.90 3.64 -20.63
CA LYS A 106 12.14 3.15 -19.99
C LYS A 106 13.28 4.17 -20.04
N TRP A 107 13.06 5.37 -20.59
CA TRP A 107 14.13 6.35 -20.77
C TRP A 107 14.56 7.04 -19.46
N PHE A 108 13.64 7.20 -18.51
CA PHE A 108 13.88 7.92 -17.25
C PHE A 108 13.60 7.07 -16.00
N PRO A 109 14.18 5.87 -15.86
CA PRO A 109 13.90 5.02 -14.72
C PRO A 109 14.33 5.67 -13.40
N VAL A 110 13.57 5.39 -12.35
CA VAL A 110 13.73 5.99 -11.02
C VAL A 110 13.69 4.92 -9.95
N ASN A 111 14.48 5.13 -8.90
CA ASN A 111 14.32 4.44 -7.64
C ASN A 111 13.77 5.41 -6.58
N ARG A 112 13.06 4.89 -5.60
CA ARG A 112 12.55 5.65 -4.45
C ARG A 112 12.97 4.98 -3.16
N GLU A 113 13.31 5.80 -2.18
CA GLU A 113 13.62 5.39 -0.81
C GLU A 113 12.60 6.05 0.13
N THR A 114 12.19 5.32 1.16
CA THR A 114 11.31 5.78 2.24
C THR A 114 12.09 5.82 3.54
N TYR A 115 11.76 6.79 4.40
CA TYR A 115 12.41 6.98 5.71
C TYR A 115 11.38 6.84 6.82
N LEU A 116 11.22 5.62 7.33
CA LEU A 116 10.23 5.28 8.35
C LEU A 116 10.49 5.99 9.68
N ASP A 117 11.76 6.17 10.04
CA ASP A 117 12.14 6.83 11.30
C ASP A 117 11.62 8.27 11.35
N ARG A 118 11.72 8.99 10.22
CA ARG A 118 11.19 10.36 10.07
C ARG A 118 9.68 10.42 10.09
N LEU A 119 9.01 9.38 9.57
CA LEU A 119 7.55 9.26 9.64
C LEU A 119 7.12 9.13 11.11
N SER A 120 7.77 8.25 11.86
CA SER A 120 7.47 8.03 13.27
C SER A 120 7.74 9.29 14.11
N LEU A 121 8.90 9.94 13.93
CA LEU A 121 9.22 11.20 14.62
C LEU A 121 8.20 12.32 14.38
N ARG A 122 7.56 12.33 13.20
CA ARG A 122 6.58 13.36 12.83
C ARG A 122 5.15 13.02 13.25
N TYR A 123 4.72 11.77 13.06
CA TYR A 123 3.30 11.38 13.17
C TYR A 123 3.01 10.29 14.20
N ASP A 124 4.03 9.66 14.80
CA ASP A 124 3.89 8.54 15.72
C ASP A 124 4.89 8.68 16.88
N ARG A 125 4.84 9.83 17.56
CA ARG A 125 5.74 10.16 18.68
C ARG A 125 5.40 9.34 19.91
N GLU A 126 6.42 8.83 20.59
CA GLU A 126 6.23 8.10 21.84
C GLU A 126 5.66 9.02 22.93
N GLY A 127 4.61 8.55 23.62
CA GLY A 127 3.92 9.31 24.67
C GLY A 127 2.76 10.19 24.21
N GLU A 128 2.60 10.41 22.89
CA GLU A 128 1.49 11.14 22.30
C GLU A 128 0.54 10.20 21.52
N PRO A 129 -0.74 10.56 21.34
CA PRO A 129 -1.63 9.80 20.47
C PRO A 129 -1.14 9.86 19.02
N SER A 130 -1.13 8.71 18.34
CA SER A 130 -0.66 8.61 16.95
C SER A 130 -1.49 9.49 16.01
N GLN A 131 -0.79 10.33 15.26
CA GLN A 131 -1.33 11.22 14.22
C GLN A 131 -1.31 10.56 12.83
N LEU A 132 -0.94 9.29 12.74
CA LEU A 132 -1.01 8.52 11.52
C LEU A 132 -2.45 8.47 10.99
N SER A 133 -2.59 8.58 9.67
CA SER A 133 -3.90 8.53 9.01
C SER A 133 -4.46 7.11 9.00
N ALA A 134 -5.79 6.99 9.07
CA ALA A 134 -6.44 5.69 8.99
C ALA A 134 -6.35 5.08 7.58
N VAL A 135 -6.26 3.75 7.52
CA VAL A 135 -6.18 2.95 6.30
C VAL A 135 -7.22 1.83 6.37
N ASP A 136 -8.17 1.83 5.44
CA ASP A 136 -9.08 0.70 5.27
C ASP A 136 -8.50 -0.26 4.23
N ILE A 137 -8.43 -1.54 4.57
CA ILE A 137 -7.83 -2.58 3.73
C ILE A 137 -8.92 -3.52 3.25
N PHE A 138 -9.03 -3.67 1.94
CA PHE A 138 -10.10 -4.40 1.27
C PHE A 138 -9.57 -5.71 0.71
N VAL A 139 -10.19 -6.82 1.11
CA VAL A 139 -9.97 -8.16 0.57
C VAL A 139 -11.26 -8.61 -0.12
N SER A 140 -11.17 -9.02 -1.38
CA SER A 140 -12.32 -9.59 -2.11
C SER A 140 -12.13 -11.09 -2.33
N THR A 141 -13.16 -11.87 -2.02
CA THR A 141 -13.25 -13.31 -2.31
C THR A 141 -14.49 -13.57 -3.16
N VAL A 142 -14.41 -14.54 -4.08
CA VAL A 142 -15.51 -14.84 -5.00
C VAL A 142 -16.27 -16.10 -4.59
N ASP A 143 -15.56 -17.20 -4.35
CA ASP A 143 -16.14 -18.51 -4.11
C ASP A 143 -15.17 -19.37 -3.30
N PRO A 144 -15.54 -19.84 -2.11
CA PRO A 144 -14.64 -20.63 -1.27
C PRO A 144 -14.26 -22.00 -1.86
N LEU A 145 -14.96 -22.49 -2.89
CA LEU A 145 -14.57 -23.71 -3.60
C LEU A 145 -13.44 -23.47 -4.61
N LYS A 146 -13.32 -22.25 -5.14
CA LYS A 146 -12.24 -21.86 -6.07
C LYS A 146 -11.05 -21.27 -5.32
N GLU A 147 -11.34 -20.51 -4.28
CA GLU A 147 -10.38 -19.79 -3.45
C GLU A 147 -10.44 -20.38 -2.04
N PRO A 148 -9.53 -21.31 -1.66
CA PRO A 148 -9.65 -22.03 -0.40
C PRO A 148 -9.73 -21.07 0.79
N PRO A 149 -10.69 -21.23 1.72
CA PRO A 149 -10.89 -20.29 2.83
C PRO A 149 -9.64 -20.11 3.70
N LEU A 150 -8.78 -21.13 3.79
CA LEU A 150 -7.51 -21.06 4.51
C LEU A 150 -6.56 -20.02 3.90
N VAL A 151 -6.56 -19.83 2.57
CA VAL A 151 -5.73 -18.82 1.89
C VAL A 151 -6.22 -17.43 2.25
N THR A 152 -7.53 -17.19 2.13
CA THR A 152 -8.18 -15.93 2.56
C THR A 152 -7.91 -15.64 4.04
N ALA A 153 -8.01 -16.65 4.91
CA ALA A 153 -7.73 -16.52 6.34
C ALA A 153 -6.28 -16.08 6.61
N ASN A 154 -5.30 -16.68 5.90
CA ASN A 154 -3.89 -16.28 6.03
C ASN A 154 -3.65 -14.84 5.59
N THR A 155 -4.29 -14.39 4.52
CA THR A 155 -4.25 -13.01 4.05
C THR A 155 -4.83 -12.07 5.10
N VAL A 156 -6.02 -12.37 5.64
CA VAL A 156 -6.64 -11.59 6.72
C VAL A 156 -5.74 -11.55 7.96
N LEU A 157 -5.19 -12.68 8.40
CA LEU A 157 -4.28 -12.73 9.55
C LEU A 157 -3.03 -11.88 9.35
N SER A 158 -2.49 -11.82 8.13
CA SER A 158 -1.36 -10.95 7.80
C SER A 158 -1.73 -9.46 7.91
N ILE A 159 -2.95 -9.09 7.51
CA ILE A 159 -3.48 -7.73 7.58
C ILE A 159 -3.72 -7.32 9.04
N MET A 160 -4.29 -8.20 9.85
CA MET A 160 -4.57 -7.92 11.26
C MET A 160 -3.29 -7.76 12.10
N ALA A 161 -2.16 -8.29 11.62
CA ALA A 161 -0.87 -8.31 12.32
C ALA A 161 0.15 -7.28 11.79
N VAL A 162 -0.28 -6.29 11.00
CA VAL A 162 0.57 -5.21 10.50
C VAL A 162 1.12 -4.32 11.63
N ASP A 163 2.25 -3.67 11.36
CA ASP A 163 2.87 -2.69 12.25
C ASP A 163 2.25 -1.31 11.98
N TYR A 164 1.07 -1.10 12.56
CA TYR A 164 0.33 0.16 12.52
C TYR A 164 -0.57 0.28 13.77
N PRO A 165 -0.94 1.50 14.20
CA PRO A 165 -1.89 1.69 15.29
C PRO A 165 -3.23 0.96 15.05
N VAL A 166 -3.71 0.27 16.07
CA VAL A 166 -4.87 -0.64 15.98
C VAL A 166 -6.17 0.11 15.65
N ASP A 167 -6.30 1.35 16.11
CA ASP A 167 -7.43 2.25 15.88
C ASP A 167 -7.45 2.86 14.46
N LYS A 168 -6.32 2.77 13.74
CA LYS A 168 -6.14 3.35 12.41
C LYS A 168 -6.23 2.33 11.27
N VAL A 169 -6.14 1.03 11.55
CA VAL A 169 -6.33 -0.02 10.53
C VAL A 169 -7.68 -0.69 10.69
N SER A 170 -8.38 -0.85 9.56
CA SER A 170 -9.61 -1.64 9.50
C SER A 170 -9.56 -2.57 8.28
N CYS A 171 -9.83 -3.85 8.50
CA CYS A 171 -9.88 -4.87 7.46
C CYS A 171 -11.33 -5.14 7.05
N TYR A 172 -11.62 -5.08 5.75
CA TYR A 172 -12.90 -5.40 5.17
C TYR A 172 -12.75 -6.58 4.22
N VAL A 173 -13.55 -7.62 4.45
CA VAL A 173 -13.62 -8.80 3.59
C VAL A 173 -14.96 -8.78 2.86
N SER A 174 -14.91 -8.62 1.53
CA SER A 174 -16.09 -8.73 0.66
C SER A 174 -16.20 -10.13 0.12
N ASP A 175 -17.33 -10.79 0.40
CA ASP A 175 -17.68 -12.08 -0.21
C ASP A 175 -18.74 -11.88 -1.29
N ASP A 176 -18.35 -12.06 -2.55
CA ASP A 176 -19.28 -11.99 -3.69
C ASP A 176 -20.13 -13.27 -3.82
N GLY A 177 -19.74 -14.37 -3.19
CA GLY A 177 -20.45 -15.66 -3.19
C GLY A 177 -21.52 -15.78 -2.12
N ALA A 178 -21.52 -14.91 -1.11
CA ALA A 178 -22.42 -14.96 0.05
C ALA A 178 -22.45 -16.35 0.73
N ALA A 179 -21.32 -17.04 0.74
CA ALA A 179 -21.23 -18.43 1.15
C ALA A 179 -21.07 -18.54 2.67
N MET A 180 -21.87 -19.40 3.31
CA MET A 180 -21.77 -19.64 4.76
C MET A 180 -20.35 -20.10 5.17
N LEU A 181 -19.68 -20.88 4.32
CA LEU A 181 -18.30 -21.33 4.54
C LEU A 181 -17.32 -20.16 4.69
N SER A 182 -17.42 -19.12 3.86
CA SER A 182 -16.58 -17.92 3.95
C SER A 182 -16.81 -17.22 5.29
N PHE A 183 -18.07 -17.12 5.71
CA PHE A 183 -18.47 -16.48 6.96
C PHE A 183 -17.97 -17.24 8.20
N GLU A 184 -18.23 -18.56 8.29
CA GLU A 184 -17.76 -19.41 9.40
C GLU A 184 -16.22 -19.45 9.44
N SER A 185 -15.56 -19.52 8.28
CA SER A 185 -14.09 -19.45 8.21
C SER A 185 -13.55 -18.14 8.76
N LEU A 186 -14.22 -17.02 8.50
CA LEU A 186 -13.79 -15.71 8.99
C LEU A 186 -14.05 -15.56 10.50
N ALA A 187 -15.11 -16.16 11.03
CA ALA A 187 -15.37 -16.23 12.47
C ALA A 187 -14.26 -17.03 13.21
N GLU A 188 -13.89 -18.20 12.71
CA GLU A 188 -12.75 -18.98 13.24
C GLU A 188 -11.43 -18.19 13.11
N THR A 189 -11.26 -17.45 12.01
CA THR A 189 -10.10 -16.59 11.80
C THR A 189 -10.04 -15.45 12.82
N SER A 190 -11.18 -14.85 13.18
CA SER A 190 -11.21 -13.81 14.21
C SER A 190 -10.81 -14.34 15.59
N GLU A 191 -11.20 -15.56 15.93
CA GLU A 191 -10.76 -16.21 17.18
C GLU A 191 -9.26 -16.50 17.18
N PHE A 192 -8.72 -17.00 16.06
CA PHE A 192 -7.27 -17.23 15.95
C PHE A 192 -6.46 -15.92 15.95
N THR A 193 -7.01 -14.84 15.38
CA THR A 193 -6.39 -13.50 15.36
C THR A 193 -6.04 -13.03 16.77
N ARG A 194 -6.90 -13.29 17.75
CA ARG A 194 -6.70 -12.93 19.18
C ARG A 194 -5.46 -13.56 19.81
N LYS A 195 -5.02 -14.70 19.29
CA LYS A 195 -3.81 -15.41 19.72
C LYS A 195 -2.60 -15.04 18.86
N TRP A 196 -2.81 -14.89 17.55
CA TRP A 196 -1.76 -14.68 16.57
C TRP A 196 -1.16 -13.27 16.60
N VAL A 197 -1.99 -12.23 16.73
CA VAL A 197 -1.54 -10.82 16.66
C VAL A 197 -0.58 -10.47 17.81
N PRO A 198 -0.87 -10.79 19.09
CA PRO A 198 0.06 -10.51 20.19
C PRO A 198 1.40 -11.23 19.99
N PHE A 199 1.36 -12.50 19.58
CA PHE A 199 2.57 -13.27 19.26
C PHE A 199 3.39 -12.61 18.14
N CYS A 200 2.75 -12.16 17.07
CA CYS A 200 3.41 -11.48 15.97
C CYS A 200 4.12 -10.19 16.39
N LYS A 201 3.41 -9.34 17.15
CA LYS A 201 3.92 -8.05 17.60
C LYS A 201 5.04 -8.22 18.64
N LYS A 202 4.83 -9.09 19.64
CA LYS A 202 5.80 -9.35 20.72
C LYS A 202 7.14 -9.86 20.20
N TYR A 203 7.14 -10.75 19.21
CA TYR A 203 8.35 -11.38 18.70
C TYR A 203 8.87 -10.77 17.40
N ASN A 204 8.17 -9.76 16.87
CA ASN A 204 8.44 -9.11 15.59
C ASN A 204 8.79 -10.14 14.50
N ILE A 205 7.89 -11.10 14.28
CA ILE A 205 8.10 -12.17 13.28
C ILE A 205 7.65 -11.73 11.90
N GLU A 206 8.33 -12.23 10.88
CA GLU A 206 7.98 -12.03 9.47
C GLU A 206 8.19 -13.34 8.69
N PRO A 207 7.36 -13.63 7.66
CA PRO A 207 6.15 -12.91 7.27
C PRO A 207 5.02 -13.04 8.31
N ARG A 208 4.00 -12.17 8.22
CA ARG A 208 2.85 -12.17 9.14
C ARG A 208 1.77 -13.21 8.81
N ALA A 209 1.85 -13.83 7.63
CA ALA A 209 0.96 -14.92 7.25
C ALA A 209 1.47 -16.25 7.85
N PRO A 210 0.68 -16.93 8.71
CA PRO A 210 1.16 -18.08 9.48
C PRO A 210 1.50 -19.31 8.62
N GLU A 211 0.73 -19.63 7.56
CA GLU A 211 1.05 -20.76 6.67
C GLU A 211 2.45 -20.62 6.08
N TRP A 212 2.75 -19.42 5.57
CA TRP A 212 4.04 -19.11 4.98
C TRP A 212 5.14 -19.05 6.04
N TYR A 213 4.91 -18.39 7.17
CA TYR A 213 5.87 -18.30 8.27
C TYR A 213 6.29 -19.70 8.80
N PHE A 214 5.33 -20.60 9.02
CA PHE A 214 5.64 -21.94 9.55
C PHE A 214 6.17 -22.90 8.47
N ALA A 215 5.94 -22.62 7.19
CA ALA A 215 6.50 -23.39 6.07
C ALA A 215 7.95 -23.02 5.72
N LEU A 216 8.44 -21.85 6.16
CA LEU A 216 9.82 -21.44 5.94
C LEU A 216 10.82 -22.45 6.55
N LYS A 217 11.74 -22.94 5.72
CA LYS A 217 12.85 -23.82 6.12
C LYS A 217 14.10 -23.06 6.56
N ILE A 218 13.96 -21.76 6.83
CA ILE A 218 15.06 -20.89 7.29
C ILE A 218 15.22 -21.06 8.80
N ASP A 219 16.41 -20.77 9.32
CA ASP A 219 16.63 -20.70 10.76
C ASP A 219 15.74 -19.62 11.40
N TYR A 220 14.72 -20.09 12.12
CA TYR A 220 13.73 -19.25 12.80
C TYR A 220 14.22 -18.69 14.14
N LEU A 221 15.40 -19.10 14.61
CA LEU A 221 16.02 -18.57 15.84
C LEU A 221 16.94 -17.38 15.57
N LYS A 222 17.24 -17.12 14.29
CA LYS A 222 18.11 -16.03 13.89
C LYS A 222 17.58 -14.69 14.41
N ASP A 223 18.46 -13.93 15.06
CA ASP A 223 18.18 -12.59 15.61
C ASP A 223 17.07 -12.54 16.67
N LYS A 224 16.69 -13.69 17.26
CA LYS A 224 15.69 -13.77 18.33
C LYS A 224 16.36 -13.80 19.71
N VAL A 225 16.17 -12.73 20.46
CA VAL A 225 16.75 -12.55 21.81
C VAL A 225 15.81 -12.93 22.96
N HIS A 226 14.51 -13.07 22.68
CA HIS A 226 13.52 -13.28 23.75
C HIS A 226 13.58 -14.71 24.32
N PRO A 227 13.77 -14.88 25.64
CA PRO A 227 14.06 -16.20 26.24
C PRO A 227 12.91 -17.21 26.10
N SER A 228 11.65 -16.76 26.16
CA SER A 228 10.47 -17.64 25.99
C SER A 228 10.11 -17.94 24.53
N PHE A 229 10.81 -17.37 23.54
CA PHE A 229 10.42 -17.46 22.13
C PHE A 229 10.25 -18.91 21.65
N VAL A 230 11.17 -19.80 22.02
CA VAL A 230 11.13 -21.21 21.59
C VAL A 230 9.88 -21.92 22.12
N LYS A 231 9.53 -21.68 23.38
CA LYS A 231 8.34 -22.26 24.02
C LYS A 231 7.07 -21.73 23.37
N ASP A 232 6.96 -20.42 23.24
CA ASP A 232 5.75 -19.75 22.75
C ASP A 232 5.54 -20.03 21.25
N ARG A 233 6.61 -20.05 20.45
CA ARG A 233 6.54 -20.44 19.04
C ARG A 233 6.02 -21.87 18.87
N ARG A 234 6.47 -22.80 19.73
CA ARG A 234 6.01 -24.19 19.67
C ARG A 234 4.53 -24.31 20.06
N ALA A 235 4.10 -23.57 21.08
CA ALA A 235 2.68 -23.51 21.46
C ALA A 235 1.84 -22.91 20.31
N MET A 236 2.26 -21.77 19.76
CA MET A 236 1.58 -21.10 18.66
C MET A 236 1.50 -21.95 17.40
N LYS A 237 2.55 -22.74 17.09
CA LYS A 237 2.50 -23.68 15.97
C LYS A 237 1.40 -24.73 16.17
N ARG A 238 1.21 -25.26 17.39
CA ARG A 238 0.13 -26.22 17.66
C ARG A 238 -1.24 -25.59 17.51
N GLU A 239 -1.42 -24.40 18.08
CA GLU A 239 -2.65 -23.61 17.92
C GLU A 239 -2.99 -23.35 16.46
N TYR A 240 -1.98 -23.07 15.62
CA TYR A 240 -2.17 -22.88 14.18
C TYR A 240 -2.56 -24.18 13.46
N GLU A 241 -1.96 -25.32 13.78
CA GLU A 241 -2.35 -26.62 13.20
C GLU A 241 -3.78 -27.01 13.62
N GLU A 242 -4.17 -26.75 14.87
CA GLU A 242 -5.56 -26.95 15.33
C GLU A 242 -6.54 -26.03 14.58
N PHE A 243 -6.16 -24.77 14.37
CA PHE A 243 -6.93 -23.83 13.54
C PHE A 243 -7.10 -24.37 12.11
N LYS A 244 -6.03 -24.87 11.48
CA LYS A 244 -6.11 -25.50 10.13
C LYS A 244 -7.08 -26.68 10.11
N ILE A 245 -7.05 -27.53 11.14
CA ILE A 245 -7.97 -28.66 11.26
C ILE A 245 -9.43 -28.18 11.34
N ARG A 246 -9.72 -27.14 12.14
CA ARG A 246 -11.08 -26.57 12.23
C ARG A 246 -11.54 -26.00 10.89
N ILE A 247 -10.72 -25.22 10.21
CA ILE A 247 -11.03 -24.71 8.87
C ILE A 247 -11.31 -25.86 7.88
N ASN A 248 -10.46 -26.90 7.86
CA ASN A 248 -10.66 -28.05 6.99
C ASN A 248 -11.95 -28.84 7.30
N ALA A 249 -12.34 -28.91 8.57
CA ALA A 249 -13.60 -29.49 8.98
C ALA A 249 -14.80 -28.69 8.43
N LEU A 250 -14.73 -27.34 8.48
CA LEU A 250 -15.74 -26.47 7.87
C LEU A 250 -15.83 -26.67 6.35
N VAL A 251 -14.67 -26.74 5.66
CA VAL A 251 -14.63 -27.00 4.21
C VAL A 251 -15.28 -28.34 3.87
N SER A 252 -15.00 -29.39 4.65
CA SER A 252 -15.57 -30.72 4.45
C SER A 252 -17.07 -30.76 4.74
N LYS A 253 -17.54 -30.01 5.76
CA LYS A 253 -18.97 -29.84 6.07
C LYS A 253 -19.70 -29.12 4.94
N ALA A 254 -19.10 -28.08 4.38
CA ALA A 254 -19.67 -27.26 3.32
C ALA A 254 -19.89 -28.00 1.98
N GLN A 255 -19.20 -29.11 1.75
CA GLN A 255 -19.41 -29.95 0.56
C GLN A 255 -20.78 -30.64 0.55
N LYS A 256 -21.41 -30.82 1.72
CA LYS A 256 -22.72 -31.43 1.86
C LYS A 256 -23.76 -30.33 2.07
N VAL A 257 -24.31 -29.83 0.98
CA VAL A 257 -25.36 -28.79 1.02
C VAL A 257 -26.65 -29.38 1.60
N PRO A 258 -27.21 -28.84 2.69
CA PRO A 258 -28.49 -29.29 3.24
C PRO A 258 -29.65 -28.98 2.28
N GLU A 259 -30.65 -29.87 2.19
CA GLU A 259 -31.84 -29.66 1.35
C GLU A 259 -32.67 -28.44 1.80
N GLU A 260 -32.75 -28.21 3.11
CA GLU A 260 -33.47 -27.07 3.72
C GLU A 260 -32.66 -25.76 3.69
N GLY A 261 -31.45 -25.80 3.14
CA GLY A 261 -30.50 -24.69 3.14
C GLY A 261 -29.66 -24.59 4.41
N TRP A 262 -28.73 -23.63 4.41
CA TRP A 262 -27.82 -23.40 5.53
C TRP A 262 -28.53 -22.72 6.71
N VAL A 263 -28.15 -23.08 7.94
CA VAL A 263 -28.70 -22.52 9.18
C VAL A 263 -27.55 -22.05 10.05
N MET A 264 -27.68 -20.85 10.61
CA MET A 264 -26.70 -20.24 11.52
C MET A 264 -26.71 -20.93 12.89
N GLN A 265 -25.69 -20.66 13.71
CA GLN A 265 -25.56 -21.28 15.05
C GLN A 265 -26.71 -20.90 16.00
N ASP A 266 -27.34 -19.75 15.78
CA ASP A 266 -28.51 -19.27 16.53
C ASP A 266 -29.85 -19.89 16.07
N GLY A 267 -29.80 -20.81 15.09
CA GLY A 267 -30.98 -21.47 14.53
C GLY A 267 -31.71 -20.66 13.46
N THR A 268 -31.22 -19.48 13.09
CA THR A 268 -31.81 -18.67 12.00
C THR A 268 -31.35 -19.16 10.62
N PRO A 269 -32.20 -19.08 9.59
CA PRO A 269 -31.80 -19.47 8.23
C PRO A 269 -30.73 -18.50 7.70
N TRP A 270 -29.70 -19.05 7.03
CA TRP A 270 -28.65 -18.24 6.42
C TRP A 270 -29.26 -17.30 5.35
N PRO A 271 -29.08 -15.97 5.45
CA PRO A 271 -29.70 -15.05 4.50
C PRO A 271 -29.25 -15.27 3.05
N GLY A 272 -28.03 -15.76 2.83
CA GLY A 272 -27.50 -16.12 1.52
C GLY A 272 -28.07 -17.40 0.91
N ASN A 273 -29.03 -18.09 1.57
CA ASN A 273 -29.81 -19.15 0.93
C ASN A 273 -30.77 -18.59 -0.14
N ASN A 274 -31.13 -17.31 -0.02
CA ASN A 274 -32.13 -16.68 -0.87
C ASN A 274 -31.55 -16.32 -2.24
N THR A 275 -32.24 -16.65 -3.34
CA THR A 275 -31.85 -16.26 -4.71
C THR A 275 -31.81 -14.74 -4.94
N ARG A 276 -32.35 -13.96 -4.00
CA ARG A 276 -32.29 -12.49 -3.96
C ARG A 276 -31.13 -11.93 -3.13
N ASP A 277 -30.25 -12.80 -2.59
CA ASP A 277 -29.03 -12.50 -1.83
C ASP A 277 -29.10 -11.14 -1.10
N PRO A 278 -29.75 -11.04 0.08
CA PRO A 278 -29.78 -9.78 0.81
C PRO A 278 -28.37 -9.34 1.22
N GLY A 279 -28.12 -8.04 1.23
CA GLY A 279 -26.85 -7.49 1.71
C GLY A 279 -26.65 -7.78 3.20
N MET A 280 -25.44 -8.21 3.57
CA MET A 280 -25.07 -8.52 4.95
C MET A 280 -23.81 -7.77 5.34
N ILE A 281 -23.80 -7.20 6.55
CA ILE A 281 -22.61 -6.59 7.14
C ILE A 281 -22.47 -7.15 8.56
N GLN A 282 -21.32 -7.74 8.86
CA GLN A 282 -21.00 -8.25 10.19
C GLN A 282 -19.65 -7.70 10.64
N VAL A 283 -19.57 -7.22 11.88
CA VAL A 283 -18.30 -6.79 12.50
C VAL A 283 -17.87 -7.89 13.48
N PHE A 284 -16.69 -8.48 13.26
CA PHE A 284 -16.15 -9.55 14.10
C PHE A 284 -15.23 -9.02 15.20
N LEU A 285 -14.27 -8.17 14.83
CA LEU A 285 -13.28 -7.57 15.74
C LEU A 285 -13.37 -6.05 15.69
N GLY A 286 -12.81 -5.37 16.70
CA GLY A 286 -12.82 -3.92 16.89
C GLY A 286 -13.27 -3.55 18.31
N GLN A 287 -13.68 -2.29 18.54
CA GLN A 287 -14.06 -1.78 19.87
C GLN A 287 -15.09 -2.63 20.61
N ASN A 288 -16.04 -3.24 19.89
CA ASN A 288 -17.10 -4.08 20.48
C ASN A 288 -16.87 -5.59 20.23
N GLY A 289 -15.81 -5.98 19.51
CA GLY A 289 -15.50 -7.36 19.13
C GLY A 289 -14.62 -8.11 20.13
N GLY A 290 -14.34 -7.47 21.27
CA GLY A 290 -13.52 -7.94 22.38
C GLY A 290 -12.00 -7.89 22.15
N LEU A 291 -11.26 -8.27 23.20
CA LEU A 291 -9.82 -8.01 23.35
C LEU A 291 -8.96 -9.21 22.96
N ASP A 292 -7.69 -9.00 22.67
CA ASP A 292 -6.73 -10.08 22.47
C ASP A 292 -6.45 -10.88 23.76
N ALA A 293 -5.62 -11.92 23.65
CA ALA A 293 -5.26 -12.76 24.79
C ALA A 293 -4.49 -12.03 25.92
N GLU A 294 -3.95 -10.85 25.65
CA GLU A 294 -3.23 -10.00 26.60
C GLU A 294 -4.09 -8.82 27.11
N GLY A 295 -5.34 -8.70 26.64
CA GLY A 295 -6.28 -7.65 27.05
C GLY A 295 -6.21 -6.36 26.21
N ASN A 296 -5.53 -6.36 25.06
CA ASN A 296 -5.46 -5.19 24.17
C ASN A 296 -6.52 -5.22 23.07
N GLU A 297 -6.87 -4.04 22.54
CA GLU A 297 -7.76 -3.94 21.38
C GLU A 297 -7.10 -4.44 20.10
N LEU A 298 -7.92 -5.02 19.22
CA LEU A 298 -7.52 -5.44 17.88
C LEU A 298 -8.16 -4.53 16.83
N SER A 299 -7.51 -4.43 15.68
CA SER A 299 -8.07 -3.73 14.52
C SER A 299 -9.44 -4.30 14.13
N ARG A 300 -10.26 -3.47 13.47
CA ARG A 300 -11.61 -3.87 13.10
C ARG A 300 -11.57 -4.89 11.95
N LEU A 301 -12.38 -5.93 12.04
CA LEU A 301 -12.61 -6.89 10.96
C LEU A 301 -14.09 -6.89 10.57
N VAL A 302 -14.38 -6.46 9.34
CA VAL A 302 -15.74 -6.31 8.81
C VAL A 302 -15.95 -7.27 7.65
N TYR A 303 -16.97 -8.11 7.74
CA TYR A 303 -17.48 -8.91 6.64
C TYR A 303 -18.59 -8.17 5.93
N VAL A 304 -18.55 -8.17 4.59
CA VAL A 304 -19.56 -7.55 3.74
C VAL A 304 -19.95 -8.53 2.64
N SER A 305 -21.24 -8.83 2.53
CA SER A 305 -21.84 -9.44 1.36
C SER A 305 -22.78 -8.42 0.70
N ARG A 306 -22.68 -8.27 -0.61
CA ARG A 306 -23.50 -7.31 -1.36
C ARG A 306 -24.86 -7.89 -1.67
N GLU A 307 -25.85 -7.01 -1.74
CA GLU A 307 -27.14 -7.38 -2.29
C GLU A 307 -27.02 -7.67 -3.80
N LYS A 308 -27.53 -8.82 -4.26
CA LYS A 308 -27.59 -9.18 -5.68
C LYS A 308 -29.00 -9.63 -6.04
N ARG A 309 -29.53 -9.11 -7.16
CA ARG A 309 -30.87 -9.47 -7.65
C ARG A 309 -30.82 -10.05 -9.06
N PRO A 310 -31.68 -11.04 -9.39
CA PRO A 310 -31.84 -11.50 -10.76
C PRO A 310 -32.16 -10.33 -11.70
N GLY A 311 -31.48 -10.28 -12.85
CA GLY A 311 -31.65 -9.20 -13.83
C GLY A 311 -30.80 -7.95 -13.60
N PHE A 312 -30.04 -7.86 -12.49
CA PHE A 312 -29.14 -6.73 -12.22
C PHE A 312 -27.68 -7.12 -12.44
N GLN A 313 -26.97 -6.36 -13.27
CA GLN A 313 -25.54 -6.57 -13.50
C GLN A 313 -24.73 -6.10 -12.30
N HIS A 314 -23.93 -7.01 -11.71
CA HIS A 314 -23.24 -6.75 -10.43
C HIS A 314 -21.74 -6.44 -10.56
N HIS A 315 -21.20 -6.43 -11.79
CA HIS A 315 -19.83 -6.00 -12.13
C HIS A 315 -18.68 -6.72 -11.41
N LYS A 316 -18.88 -7.97 -10.95
CA LYS A 316 -17.84 -8.81 -10.32
C LYS A 316 -17.04 -8.02 -9.26
N LYS A 317 -15.69 -8.15 -9.28
CA LYS A 317 -14.74 -7.46 -8.39
C LYS A 317 -14.87 -5.93 -8.40
N ALA A 318 -15.14 -5.29 -9.55
CA ALA A 318 -15.27 -3.84 -9.60
C ALA A 318 -16.48 -3.37 -8.79
N GLY A 319 -17.62 -4.08 -8.89
CA GLY A 319 -18.79 -3.80 -8.09
C GLY A 319 -18.56 -4.07 -6.59
N ALA A 320 -17.78 -5.11 -6.25
CA ALA A 320 -17.41 -5.46 -4.88
C ALA A 320 -16.59 -4.35 -4.23
N MET A 321 -15.49 -3.96 -4.88
CA MET A 321 -14.60 -2.89 -4.43
C MET A 321 -15.33 -1.57 -4.28
N ASN A 322 -16.17 -1.18 -5.24
CA ASN A 322 -16.95 0.05 -5.16
C ASN A 322 -17.99 0.05 -4.03
N ALA A 323 -18.55 -1.12 -3.69
CA ALA A 323 -19.43 -1.23 -2.53
C ALA A 323 -18.65 -1.11 -1.22
N LEU A 324 -17.48 -1.74 -1.11
CA LEU A 324 -16.59 -1.58 0.04
C LEU A 324 -16.19 -0.12 0.27
N VAL A 325 -15.87 0.63 -0.80
CA VAL A 325 -15.59 2.06 -0.71
C VAL A 325 -16.73 2.82 -0.03
N ARG A 326 -17.99 2.53 -0.40
CA ARG A 326 -19.18 3.16 0.20
C ARG A 326 -19.44 2.71 1.62
N VAL A 327 -19.34 1.41 1.90
CA VAL A 327 -19.57 0.85 3.23
C VAL A 327 -18.52 1.37 4.22
N SER A 328 -17.24 1.36 3.85
CA SER A 328 -16.19 1.85 4.74
C SER A 328 -16.27 3.37 4.95
N ALA A 329 -16.78 4.14 3.98
CA ALA A 329 -17.04 5.58 4.17
C ALA A 329 -18.03 5.86 5.32
N VAL A 330 -18.96 4.95 5.58
CA VAL A 330 -19.95 5.07 6.67
C VAL A 330 -19.39 4.54 7.99
N LEU A 331 -18.64 3.43 7.95
CA LEU A 331 -18.20 2.74 9.17
C LEU A 331 -16.93 3.33 9.80
N THR A 332 -15.94 3.71 8.99
CA THR A 332 -14.62 4.17 9.48
C THR A 332 -14.16 5.46 8.83
N ASN A 333 -14.56 5.69 7.59
CA ASN A 333 -14.19 6.83 6.77
C ASN A 333 -12.67 7.06 6.67
N GLY A 334 -11.89 5.98 6.55
CA GLY A 334 -10.43 6.10 6.43
C GLY A 334 -10.03 6.86 5.15
N PRO A 335 -9.13 7.87 5.21
CA PRO A 335 -8.74 8.66 4.04
C PRO A 335 -7.96 7.87 2.99
N PHE A 336 -7.35 6.76 3.39
CA PHE A 336 -6.59 5.88 2.51
C PHE A 336 -7.23 4.48 2.45
N LEU A 337 -7.17 3.89 1.26
CA LEU A 337 -7.82 2.61 0.93
C LEU A 337 -6.79 1.69 0.30
N SER A 338 -6.50 0.55 0.92
CA SER A 338 -5.64 -0.47 0.31
C SER A 338 -6.47 -1.60 -0.26
N ASN A 339 -6.14 -2.09 -1.46
CA ASN A 339 -6.77 -3.29 -1.99
C ASN A 339 -5.79 -4.47 -2.03
N LEU A 340 -6.27 -5.63 -1.62
CA LEU A 340 -5.55 -6.90 -1.64
C LEU A 340 -6.45 -8.01 -2.17
N ASP A 341 -5.84 -8.97 -2.85
CA ASP A 341 -6.51 -10.16 -3.34
C ASP A 341 -6.41 -11.26 -2.29
N CYS A 342 -7.32 -12.24 -2.31
CA CYS A 342 -7.38 -13.26 -1.26
C CYS A 342 -6.09 -14.11 -1.16
N ASP A 343 -5.33 -14.21 -2.25
CA ASP A 343 -4.05 -14.93 -2.37
C ASP A 343 -2.81 -14.05 -2.12
N HIS A 344 -2.99 -12.75 -1.85
CA HIS A 344 -1.89 -11.81 -1.59
C HIS A 344 -1.88 -11.35 -0.14
N TYR A 345 -0.82 -11.67 0.58
CA TYR A 345 -0.63 -11.30 1.98
C TYR A 345 0.44 -10.21 2.15
N ILE A 346 0.43 -9.54 3.30
CA ILE A 346 1.44 -8.52 3.64
C ILE A 346 2.70 -9.22 4.15
N ASN A 347 3.75 -9.19 3.33
CA ASN A 347 5.04 -9.81 3.67
C ASN A 347 5.81 -9.00 4.74
N ASN A 348 6.06 -7.72 4.46
CA ASN A 348 6.70 -6.77 5.38
C ASN A 348 5.62 -6.01 6.15
N SER A 349 5.60 -6.11 7.49
CA SER A 349 4.57 -5.47 8.31
C SER A 349 4.60 -3.94 8.27
N LYS A 350 5.69 -3.35 7.77
CA LYS A 350 5.89 -1.91 7.63
C LYS A 350 5.38 -1.33 6.30
N ALA A 351 4.83 -2.16 5.40
CA ALA A 351 4.37 -1.72 4.08
C ALA A 351 3.38 -0.55 4.13
N LEU A 352 2.46 -0.53 5.11
CA LEU A 352 1.52 0.59 5.29
C LEU A 352 2.24 1.88 5.70
N ARG A 353 3.22 1.80 6.60
CA ARG A 353 4.06 2.94 6.98
C ARG A 353 4.88 3.45 5.79
N GLU A 354 5.40 2.56 4.95
CA GLU A 354 6.08 2.94 3.70
C GLU A 354 5.15 3.68 2.75
N ALA A 355 3.90 3.25 2.60
CA ALA A 355 2.91 3.95 1.80
C ALA A 355 2.62 5.36 2.36
N MET A 356 2.52 5.48 3.68
CA MET A 356 2.29 6.77 4.35
C MET A 356 3.45 7.75 4.15
N CYS A 357 4.68 7.27 3.98
CA CYS A 357 5.82 8.15 3.64
C CYS A 357 5.61 8.91 2.33
N PHE A 358 4.82 8.39 1.38
CA PHE A 358 4.48 9.10 0.16
C PHE A 358 3.18 9.90 0.30
N LEU A 359 2.15 9.29 0.91
CA LEU A 359 0.79 9.83 0.95
C LEU A 359 0.62 10.93 2.01
N MET A 360 1.37 10.88 3.11
CA MET A 360 1.35 11.87 4.18
C MET A 360 2.48 12.90 4.08
N ASP A 361 3.33 12.84 3.05
CA ASP A 361 4.35 13.87 2.84
C ASP A 361 3.66 15.21 2.52
N PRO A 362 3.90 16.30 3.28
CA PRO A 362 3.23 17.58 3.07
C PRO A 362 3.46 18.19 1.67
N ASN A 363 4.60 17.88 1.04
CA ASN A 363 5.00 18.42 -0.25
C ASN A 363 4.51 17.54 -1.42
N LEU A 364 4.62 16.22 -1.26
CA LEU A 364 4.31 15.25 -2.30
C LEU A 364 2.89 14.68 -2.20
N GLY A 365 2.44 14.35 -0.99
CA GLY A 365 1.24 13.54 -0.73
C GLY A 365 -0.05 14.11 -1.32
N LYS A 366 -0.18 15.44 -1.35
CA LYS A 366 -1.33 16.13 -1.98
C LYS A 366 -1.48 15.85 -3.48
N GLN A 367 -0.40 15.44 -4.15
CA GLN A 367 -0.40 15.14 -5.59
C GLN A 367 -0.41 13.63 -5.88
N VAL A 368 -0.32 12.79 -4.84
CA VAL A 368 -0.28 11.33 -4.98
C VAL A 368 -1.70 10.79 -4.90
N CYS A 369 -2.13 10.12 -5.97
CA CYS A 369 -3.41 9.44 -6.01
C CYS A 369 -3.35 8.03 -5.42
N TYR A 370 -2.24 7.31 -5.63
CA TYR A 370 -2.01 6.00 -5.03
C TYR A 370 -0.53 5.62 -4.99
N VAL A 371 -0.20 4.64 -4.16
CA VAL A 371 1.10 3.98 -4.07
C VAL A 371 0.93 2.51 -4.46
N GLN A 372 1.52 2.11 -5.60
CA GLN A 372 1.48 0.74 -6.08
C GLN A 372 2.73 -0.03 -5.64
N PHE A 373 2.54 -1.14 -4.93
CA PHE A 373 3.61 -2.06 -4.57
C PHE A 373 3.82 -3.11 -5.67
N PRO A 374 5.06 -3.57 -5.92
CA PRO A 374 5.33 -4.66 -6.85
C PRO A 374 4.82 -5.98 -6.28
N GLN A 375 4.09 -6.75 -7.09
CA GLN A 375 3.65 -8.09 -6.71
C GLN A 375 4.81 -9.07 -6.84
N ARG A 376 4.98 -9.94 -5.84
CA ARG A 376 5.98 -11.01 -5.84
C ARG A 376 5.26 -12.31 -5.49
N PHE A 377 5.64 -13.38 -6.18
CA PHE A 377 5.02 -14.69 -6.03
C PHE A 377 6.01 -15.66 -5.41
N ASP A 378 5.52 -16.48 -4.49
CA ASP A 378 6.25 -17.56 -3.85
C ASP A 378 6.07 -18.89 -4.61
N GLY A 379 6.78 -19.94 -4.18
CA GLY A 379 6.62 -21.28 -4.75
C GLY A 379 7.14 -21.44 -6.18
N ILE A 380 8.00 -20.52 -6.64
CA ILE A 380 8.55 -20.54 -8.00
C ILE A 380 9.72 -21.51 -8.07
N ASP A 381 9.63 -22.49 -8.97
CA ASP A 381 10.71 -23.43 -9.24
C ASP A 381 12.00 -22.70 -9.66
N ARG A 382 13.15 -23.32 -9.40
CA ARG A 382 14.47 -22.78 -9.74
C ARG A 382 14.58 -22.45 -11.23
N ASN A 383 13.97 -23.26 -12.09
CA ASN A 383 14.02 -23.07 -13.54
C ASN A 383 13.06 -21.98 -14.04
N ASP A 384 12.01 -21.66 -13.27
CA ASP A 384 10.99 -20.64 -13.61
C ASP A 384 10.59 -20.66 -15.10
N ARG A 385 10.32 -21.86 -15.64
CA ARG A 385 10.03 -22.05 -17.08
C ARG A 385 8.83 -21.25 -17.56
N TYR A 386 7.89 -20.97 -16.65
CA TYR A 386 6.68 -20.18 -16.93
C TYR A 386 6.89 -18.67 -16.75
N ALA A 387 8.09 -18.22 -16.35
CA ALA A 387 8.43 -16.82 -16.11
C ALA A 387 7.45 -16.10 -15.15
N ASN A 388 6.96 -16.82 -14.15
CA ASN A 388 5.91 -16.35 -13.25
C ASN A 388 6.39 -15.22 -12.32
N ARG A 389 7.71 -15.04 -12.16
CA ARG A 389 8.26 -13.89 -11.43
C ARG A 389 7.89 -12.54 -12.04
N ASN A 390 7.67 -12.50 -13.35
CA ASN A 390 7.35 -11.30 -14.13
C ASN A 390 8.22 -10.06 -13.78
N THR A 391 9.51 -10.26 -13.51
CA THR A 391 10.43 -9.21 -13.07
C THR A 391 10.62 -8.11 -14.11
N VAL A 392 10.53 -8.42 -15.40
CA VAL A 392 10.64 -7.42 -16.48
C VAL A 392 9.54 -6.37 -16.34
N PHE A 393 8.30 -6.78 -16.07
CA PHE A 393 7.21 -5.84 -15.91
C PHE A 393 7.37 -5.02 -14.62
N PHE A 394 7.56 -5.68 -13.47
CA PHE A 394 7.59 -4.99 -12.17
C PHE A 394 8.87 -4.19 -11.91
N ASP A 395 10.04 -4.67 -12.33
CA ASP A 395 11.33 -4.04 -12.02
C ASP A 395 11.85 -3.13 -13.13
N ILE A 396 11.46 -3.33 -14.40
CA ILE A 396 11.95 -2.52 -15.52
C ILE A 396 10.85 -1.57 -15.99
N ASN A 397 9.70 -2.09 -16.40
CA ASN A 397 8.64 -1.26 -17.00
C ASN A 397 8.03 -0.27 -16.00
N LEU A 398 7.59 -0.75 -14.84
CA LEU A 398 6.96 0.12 -13.84
C LEU A 398 7.92 1.18 -13.28
N ARG A 399 9.21 0.84 -13.10
CA ARG A 399 10.23 1.83 -12.69
C ARG A 399 10.51 2.88 -13.75
N GLY A 400 10.41 2.51 -15.03
CA GLY A 400 10.45 3.47 -16.14
C GLY A 400 9.28 4.45 -16.09
N LEU A 401 8.06 3.93 -15.93
CA LEU A 401 6.84 4.73 -15.85
C LEU A 401 6.81 5.66 -14.62
N ASP A 402 7.32 5.22 -13.47
CA ASP A 402 7.51 6.06 -12.27
C ASP A 402 8.45 7.26 -12.51
N GLY A 403 9.31 7.16 -13.52
CA GLY A 403 10.14 8.25 -14.02
C GLY A 403 9.40 9.46 -14.55
N ILE A 404 8.22 9.21 -15.12
CA ILE A 404 7.45 10.17 -15.90
C ILE A 404 6.24 10.63 -15.09
N GLN A 405 5.34 9.70 -14.77
CA GLN A 405 4.06 10.01 -14.11
C GLN A 405 3.78 9.10 -12.91
N GLY A 406 4.28 7.86 -12.91
CA GLY A 406 3.89 6.84 -11.94
C GLY A 406 3.62 5.48 -12.61
N PRO A 407 3.67 4.37 -11.85
CA PRO A 407 3.23 3.08 -12.35
C PRO A 407 1.72 3.07 -12.65
N VAL A 408 1.27 2.07 -13.41
CA VAL A 408 -0.16 1.79 -13.57
C VAL A 408 -0.67 0.95 -12.40
N TYR A 409 -1.96 1.05 -12.09
CA TYR A 409 -2.62 0.14 -11.15
C TYR A 409 -2.72 -1.26 -11.74
N VAL A 410 -2.29 -2.27 -10.98
CA VAL A 410 -2.18 -3.68 -11.45
C VAL A 410 -3.15 -4.64 -10.76
N GLY A 411 -4.13 -4.13 -10.01
CA GLY A 411 -5.24 -4.95 -9.50
C GLY A 411 -5.15 -5.38 -8.02
N THR A 412 -3.98 -5.28 -7.38
CA THR A 412 -3.75 -5.61 -5.96
C THR A 412 -2.48 -4.91 -5.44
N GLY A 413 -2.35 -4.77 -4.11
CA GLY A 413 -1.19 -4.19 -3.44
C GLY A 413 -1.06 -2.69 -3.68
N CYS A 414 -2.17 -1.96 -3.69
CA CYS A 414 -2.19 -0.53 -3.99
C CYS A 414 -2.92 0.25 -2.90
N VAL A 415 -2.30 1.30 -2.39
CA VAL A 415 -2.89 2.20 -1.38
C VAL A 415 -3.34 3.49 -2.07
N PHE A 416 -4.65 3.67 -2.19
CA PHE A 416 -5.31 4.79 -2.82
C PHE A 416 -5.66 5.90 -1.83
N ASN A 417 -5.64 7.13 -2.32
CA ASN A 417 -6.31 8.26 -1.69
C ASN A 417 -7.81 8.21 -2.02
N ARG A 418 -8.66 8.19 -0.99
CA ARG A 418 -10.12 8.12 -1.14
C ARG A 418 -10.67 9.27 -1.98
N THR A 419 -10.18 10.49 -1.77
CA THR A 419 -10.67 11.66 -2.51
C THR A 419 -10.37 11.55 -4.01
N ALA A 420 -9.20 11.00 -4.37
CA ALA A 420 -8.86 10.73 -5.75
C ALA A 420 -9.77 9.63 -6.36
N LEU A 421 -10.10 8.59 -5.59
CA LEU A 421 -11.05 7.55 -6.00
C LEU A 421 -12.47 8.10 -6.23
N TYR A 422 -12.89 9.12 -5.48
CA TYR A 422 -14.16 9.83 -5.70
C TYR A 422 -14.13 10.77 -6.92
N GLY A 423 -12.96 10.98 -7.53
CA GLY A 423 -12.82 11.80 -8.73
C GLY A 423 -12.56 13.28 -8.45
N TYR A 424 -12.16 13.65 -7.23
CA TYR A 424 -11.72 15.02 -6.96
C TYR A 424 -10.35 15.29 -7.60
N GLU A 425 -10.22 16.46 -8.24
CA GLU A 425 -8.96 16.90 -8.82
C GLU A 425 -7.92 17.21 -7.73
N PRO A 426 -6.62 17.01 -8.02
CA PRO A 426 -5.57 17.37 -7.07
C PRO A 426 -5.63 18.88 -6.77
N PRO A 427 -5.34 19.29 -5.51
CA PRO A 427 -5.32 20.70 -5.16
C PRO A 427 -4.34 21.46 -6.06
N VAL A 428 -4.87 22.45 -6.76
CA VAL A 428 -4.10 23.27 -7.70
C VAL A 428 -3.01 23.99 -6.90
N LYS A 429 -1.73 23.71 -7.21
CA LYS A 429 -0.62 24.51 -6.67
C LYS A 429 -0.89 25.96 -7.07
N PRO A 430 -0.92 26.93 -6.13
CA PRO A 430 -1.03 28.33 -6.50
C PRO A 430 0.11 28.61 -7.46
N LYS A 431 -0.22 28.95 -8.71
CA LYS A 431 0.80 29.38 -9.67
C LYS A 431 1.46 30.59 -9.02
N HIS A 432 2.70 30.43 -8.54
CA HIS A 432 3.58 31.59 -8.47
C HIS A 432 3.57 32.13 -9.89
N LYS A 433 2.94 33.30 -10.07
CA LYS A 433 3.12 34.09 -11.28
C LYS A 433 4.61 34.39 -11.31
N ASN A 434 5.38 33.52 -11.94
CA ASN A 434 6.70 33.87 -12.42
C ASN A 434 6.41 35.02 -13.38
N ALA A 435 6.59 36.25 -12.87
CA ALA A 435 6.65 37.43 -13.70
C ALA A 435 7.61 37.05 -14.82
N SER A 436 7.07 36.95 -16.03
CA SER A 436 7.85 36.53 -17.19
C SER A 436 9.11 37.38 -17.23
N VAL A 437 10.23 36.75 -17.59
CA VAL A 437 11.53 37.42 -17.76
C VAL A 437 11.43 38.63 -18.72
N LEU A 438 10.39 38.67 -19.57
CA LEU A 438 10.04 39.81 -20.41
C LEU A 438 9.62 41.09 -19.64
N SER A 439 9.12 40.99 -18.42
CA SER A 439 8.69 42.15 -17.62
C SER A 439 9.82 42.85 -16.87
N ARG A 440 11.01 42.25 -16.82
CA ARG A 440 12.22 42.85 -16.21
C ARG A 440 13.16 43.52 -17.21
N LEU A 441 12.92 43.38 -18.52
CA LEU A 441 13.75 43.92 -19.59
C LEU A 441 13.25 45.25 -20.18
N CYS A 442 12.03 45.69 -19.81
CA CYS A 442 11.50 46.99 -20.21
C CYS A 442 11.22 47.83 -18.96
N GLY A 443 12.14 48.74 -18.66
CA GLY A 443 12.04 49.74 -17.61
C GLY A 443 10.73 50.52 -17.65
N GLY A 444 10.22 50.86 -16.46
CA GLY A 444 8.89 51.39 -16.26
C GLY A 444 8.60 52.75 -16.90
N SER A 445 7.32 52.99 -17.18
CA SER A 445 6.52 54.12 -16.68
C SER A 445 5.31 54.37 -17.59
N ARG A 446 4.10 54.37 -16.99
CA ARG A 446 3.13 55.47 -17.08
C ARG A 446 1.84 55.12 -16.34
N LYS A 447 1.58 55.91 -15.29
CA LYS A 447 0.23 56.14 -14.76
C LYS A 447 -0.66 56.67 -15.88
N LYS A 448 -1.89 56.17 -15.97
CA LYS A 448 -3.03 56.95 -16.45
C LYS A 448 -4.26 56.55 -15.65
N ASP A 449 -4.71 57.49 -14.83
CA ASP A 449 -6.07 57.56 -14.33
C ASP A 449 -7.06 57.73 -15.50
N SER A 450 -8.15 56.98 -15.49
CA SER A 450 -9.43 57.45 -16.02
C SER A 450 -10.61 56.65 -15.47
N LYS A 451 -11.30 57.27 -14.51
CA LYS A 451 -12.74 57.31 -14.22
C LYS A 451 -13.66 56.15 -14.68
N SER A 452 -14.28 55.55 -13.67
CA SER A 452 -15.70 55.23 -13.51
C SER A 452 -16.59 55.10 -14.76
N LYS A 453 -17.21 53.93 -14.92
CA LYS A 453 -18.63 53.83 -15.29
C LYS A 453 -19.28 52.64 -14.57
N LYS A 454 -20.43 52.96 -13.99
CA LYS A 454 -21.38 52.12 -13.24
C LYS A 454 -22.38 51.51 -14.23
N ASP A 455 -23.16 50.54 -13.73
CA ASP A 455 -24.26 49.77 -14.33
C ASP A 455 -23.85 48.47 -15.05
N SER A 456 -24.51 47.33 -14.84
CA SER A 456 -25.68 46.99 -14.03
C SER A 456 -25.81 45.46 -13.93
N ASP A 457 -26.53 45.02 -12.90
CA ASP A 457 -26.89 43.64 -12.54
C ASP A 457 -27.15 42.64 -13.67
N GLN A 458 -26.67 41.40 -13.46
CA GLN A 458 -27.53 40.22 -13.59
C GLN A 458 -27.08 39.10 -12.64
N LYS A 459 -27.85 38.94 -11.56
CA LYS A 459 -27.89 37.76 -10.70
C LYS A 459 -28.25 36.51 -11.51
N LYS A 460 -27.52 35.41 -11.31
CA LYS A 460 -28.13 34.07 -11.19
C LYS A 460 -27.45 33.29 -10.05
N SER A 461 -28.29 33.00 -9.08
CA SER A 461 -28.03 32.41 -7.77
C SER A 461 -27.51 30.98 -7.85
N GLY A 462 -26.48 30.69 -7.06
CA GLY A 462 -26.20 29.33 -6.59
C GLY A 462 -27.27 28.89 -5.58
N LYS A 463 -27.62 27.61 -5.63
CA LYS A 463 -28.31 26.92 -4.53
C LYS A 463 -27.28 26.04 -3.84
N HIS A 464 -26.83 26.51 -2.68
CA HIS A 464 -26.39 25.66 -1.58
C HIS A 464 -27.63 24.91 -1.07
N SER A 465 -27.54 23.58 -0.95
CA SER A 465 -28.44 22.82 -0.09
C SER A 465 -27.57 22.18 0.97
N ASP A 466 -27.59 22.81 2.14
CA ASP A 466 -27.09 22.25 3.39
C ASP A 466 -27.92 21.03 3.75
N ILE A 467 -27.25 19.92 4.04
CA ILE A 467 -27.82 18.84 4.84
C ILE A 467 -26.75 18.40 5.83
N GLN A 468 -26.98 18.75 7.09
CA GLN A 468 -26.54 18.05 8.28
C GLN A 468 -27.62 18.25 9.36
N PRO A 469 -27.67 17.40 10.39
CA PRO A 469 -26.87 16.18 10.63
C PRO A 469 -27.54 14.89 10.11
#